data_AF-A0A2S2PWR3-F1
#
_entry.id   AF-A0A2S2PWR3-F1
#
_cell.length_a   1.000
_cell.length_b   1.000
_cell.length_c   1.000
_cell.angle_alpha   90.00
_cell.angle_beta   90.00
_cell.angle_gamma   90.00
#
_symmetry.space_group_name_H-M   'P 1'
#
loop_
_entity.id
_entity.type
_entity.pdbx_description
1 polymer ?
#
loop_
_entity_poly.entity_id
_entity_poly.type
_entity_poly.pdbx_seq_one_letter_code
_entity_poly.pdbx_strand_id
1 'polypeptide(L)'
;MFSNFNLKNKIVEYDDAIKSVNLLGLKNIEEDRLYDEVKNVQGVWAELSKMKLTSDLMWVELFKKNDFTELPKIIGKIFSIPISNAFVERVFSLMGNLWSDERNRLSVEMVKSELCVKLNYNMNCQEFLYFLKNPEHEKLLKCATNNVKYDFKFK
;
A
#
# COMPACT_ATOMS: atom_id res chain seq x y z
N MET A 1 -10.74 -12.42 -3.19
CA MET A 1 -9.92 -11.79 -2.12
C MET A 1 -9.24 -12.90 -1.36
N PHE A 2 -7.98 -12.75 -0.96
CA PHE A 2 -7.26 -13.75 -0.17
C PHE A 2 -7.81 -13.78 1.27
N SER A 3 -9.08 -14.18 1.43
CA SER A 3 -9.79 -14.34 2.72
C SER A 3 -8.99 -15.18 3.70
N ASN A 4 -8.16 -16.08 3.18
CA ASN A 4 -7.37 -17.03 3.93
C ASN A 4 -6.25 -16.37 4.75
N PHE A 5 -5.89 -15.11 4.46
CA PHE A 5 -4.91 -14.33 5.23
C PHE A 5 -5.54 -13.20 6.05
N ASN A 6 -6.87 -13.18 6.14
CA ASN A 6 -7.57 -12.28 7.04
C ASN A 6 -7.56 -12.85 8.46
N LEU A 7 -6.57 -12.44 9.24
CA LEU A 7 -6.32 -12.96 10.59
C LEU A 7 -7.46 -12.70 11.59
N LYS A 8 -8.41 -11.81 11.27
CA LYS A 8 -9.60 -11.59 12.13
C LYS A 8 -10.55 -12.78 12.13
N ASN A 9 -10.68 -13.43 10.98
CA ASN A 9 -11.80 -14.34 10.72
C ASN A 9 -11.35 -15.80 10.61
N LYS A 10 -10.09 -16.02 10.19
CA LYS A 10 -9.54 -17.37 9.98
C LYS A 10 -8.09 -17.43 10.43
N ILE A 11 -7.71 -18.57 10.98
CA ILE A 11 -6.31 -18.96 11.16
C ILE A 11 -5.71 -19.22 9.77
N VAL A 12 -4.47 -18.78 9.55
CA VAL A 12 -3.74 -19.07 8.30
C VAL A 12 -3.29 -20.53 8.29
N GLU A 13 -3.50 -21.21 7.17
CA GLU A 13 -3.07 -22.61 6.97
C GLU A 13 -1.89 -22.67 6.01
N TYR A 14 -1.04 -23.68 6.16
CA TYR A 14 0.14 -23.83 5.30
C TYR A 14 -0.26 -24.05 3.84
N ASP A 15 -1.29 -24.85 3.60
CA ASP A 15 -1.84 -25.06 2.26
C ASP A 15 -2.31 -23.76 1.61
N ASP A 16 -2.85 -22.82 2.40
CA ASP A 16 -3.24 -21.50 1.91
C ASP A 16 -2.01 -20.66 1.54
N ALA A 17 -0.91 -20.77 2.30
CA ALA A 17 0.38 -20.15 1.99
C ALA A 17 0.94 -20.66 0.67
N ILE A 18 1.01 -21.97 0.47
CA ILE A 18 1.53 -22.59 -0.77
C ILE A 18 0.65 -22.27 -1.98
N LYS A 19 -0.69 -22.32 -1.84
CA LYS A 19 -1.61 -21.89 -2.90
C LYS A 19 -1.35 -20.45 -3.32
N SER A 20 -1.15 -19.55 -2.36
CA SER A 20 -0.82 -18.15 -2.64
C SER A 20 0.52 -17.98 -3.33
N VAL A 21 1.57 -18.71 -2.92
CA VAL A 21 2.88 -18.69 -3.59
C VAL A 21 2.74 -19.03 -5.07
N ASN A 22 2.01 -20.11 -5.37
CA ASN A 22 1.75 -20.55 -6.74
C ASN A 22 0.93 -19.54 -7.54
N LEU A 23 -0.18 -19.05 -6.97
CA LEU A 23 -1.07 -18.08 -7.63
C LEU A 23 -0.38 -16.74 -7.93
N LEU A 24 0.50 -16.30 -7.02
CA LEU A 24 1.22 -15.04 -7.16
C LEU A 24 2.51 -15.19 -7.97
N GLY A 25 2.87 -16.42 -8.37
CA GLY A 25 4.11 -16.71 -9.10
C GLY A 25 5.37 -16.32 -8.34
N LEU A 26 5.35 -16.42 -7.00
CA LEU A 26 6.49 -16.08 -6.16
C LEU A 26 7.58 -17.14 -6.33
N LYS A 27 8.80 -16.69 -6.63
CA LYS A 27 9.99 -17.54 -6.74
C LYS A 27 10.84 -17.40 -5.48
N ASN A 28 11.66 -18.42 -5.18
CA ASN A 28 12.61 -18.42 -4.07
C ASN A 28 11.94 -18.28 -2.69
N ILE A 29 10.86 -19.05 -2.48
CA ILE A 29 10.27 -19.26 -1.16
C ILE A 29 10.85 -20.55 -0.59
N GLU A 30 11.39 -20.48 0.62
CA GLU A 30 11.84 -21.67 1.35
C GLU A 30 10.64 -22.32 2.04
N GLU A 31 10.21 -23.49 1.56
CA GLU A 31 8.96 -24.13 2.01
C GLU A 31 8.98 -24.58 3.47
N ASP A 32 10.12 -25.10 3.97
CA ASP A 32 10.27 -25.53 5.35
C ASP A 32 10.19 -24.34 6.31
N ARG A 33 10.88 -23.25 5.97
CA ARG A 33 10.83 -22.02 6.76
C ARG A 33 9.45 -21.37 6.72
N LEU A 34 8.78 -21.39 5.56
CA LEU A 34 7.40 -20.95 5.45
C LEU A 34 6.47 -21.79 6.35
N TYR A 35 6.68 -23.10 6.44
CA TYR A 35 5.90 -23.96 7.33
C TYR A 35 6.06 -23.55 8.79
N ASP A 36 7.30 -23.36 9.24
CA ASP A 36 7.61 -22.94 10.61
C ASP A 36 7.01 -21.57 10.94
N GLU A 37 7.10 -20.63 10.00
CA GLU A 37 6.51 -19.30 10.14
C GLU A 37 4.98 -19.38 10.26
N VAL A 38 4.32 -20.19 9.43
CA VAL A 38 2.88 -20.43 9.55
C VAL A 38 2.54 -21.04 10.91
N LYS A 39 3.33 -22.00 11.41
CA LYS A 39 3.12 -22.58 12.75
C LYS A 39 3.26 -21.56 13.86
N ASN A 40 4.22 -20.65 13.76
CA ASN A 40 4.38 -19.57 14.71
C ASN A 40 3.11 -18.68 14.74
N VAL A 41 2.61 -18.26 13.57
CA VAL A 41 1.36 -17.48 13.47
C VAL A 41 0.19 -18.22 14.10
N GLN A 42 0.05 -19.53 13.85
CA GLN A 42 -0.99 -20.37 14.45
C GLN A 42 -0.90 -20.39 15.98
N GLY A 43 0.31 -20.45 16.55
CA GLY A 43 0.55 -20.45 17.99
C GLY A 43 0.12 -19.15 18.69
N VAL A 44 0.27 -18.01 18.02
CA VAL A 44 -0.06 -16.69 18.60
C VAL A 44 -1.42 -16.13 18.16
N TRP A 45 -2.13 -16.83 17.27
CA TRP A 45 -3.37 -16.33 16.68
C TRP A 45 -4.46 -16.04 17.71
N ALA A 46 -4.59 -16.85 18.76
CA ALA A 46 -5.63 -16.67 19.79
C ALA A 46 -5.46 -15.37 20.60
N GLU A 47 -4.25 -14.85 20.71
CA GLU A 47 -3.98 -13.57 21.35
C GLU A 47 -4.20 -12.41 20.38
N LEU A 48 -3.75 -12.58 19.13
CA LEU A 48 -3.91 -11.58 18.08
C LEU A 48 -5.38 -11.35 17.73
N SER A 49 -6.20 -12.39 17.63
CA SER A 49 -7.62 -12.28 17.27
C SER A 49 -8.44 -11.52 18.32
N LYS A 50 -7.95 -11.41 19.56
CA LYS A 50 -8.54 -10.58 20.62
C LYS A 50 -8.20 -9.10 20.48
N MET A 51 -7.18 -8.75 19.68
CA MET A 51 -6.81 -7.36 19.46
C MET A 51 -7.82 -6.67 18.53
N LYS A 52 -8.20 -5.42 18.87
CA LYS A 52 -9.07 -4.58 18.02
C LYS A 52 -8.28 -3.91 16.89
N LEU A 53 -7.50 -4.70 16.13
CA LEU A 53 -6.69 -4.22 15.00
C LEU A 53 -7.32 -4.66 13.68
N THR A 54 -7.01 -3.97 12.57
CA THR A 54 -7.30 -4.46 11.22
C THR A 54 -6.34 -5.58 10.83
N SER A 55 -6.69 -6.43 9.86
CA SER A 55 -5.87 -7.60 9.53
C SER A 55 -4.47 -7.22 9.04
N ASP A 56 -4.34 -6.12 8.30
CA ASP A 56 -3.07 -5.54 7.88
C ASP A 56 -2.20 -5.14 9.08
N LEU A 57 -2.78 -4.46 10.07
CA LEU A 57 -2.07 -4.07 11.30
C LEU A 57 -1.68 -5.29 12.15
N MET A 58 -2.48 -6.35 12.15
CA MET A 58 -2.11 -7.61 12.82
C MET A 58 -0.86 -8.23 12.22
N TRP A 59 -0.74 -8.26 10.88
CA TRP A 59 0.46 -8.72 10.19
C TRP A 59 1.68 -7.85 10.49
N VAL A 60 1.50 -6.53 10.52
CA VAL A 60 2.58 -5.59 10.88
C VAL A 60 3.10 -5.86 12.29
N GLU A 61 2.21 -6.05 13.27
CA GLU A 61 2.62 -6.34 14.65
C GLU A 61 3.30 -7.71 14.79
N LEU A 62 2.87 -8.70 14.01
CA LEU A 62 3.53 -10.02 13.93
C LEU A 62 4.97 -9.89 13.43
N PHE A 63 5.17 -9.17 12.33
CA PHE A 63 6.48 -9.02 11.67
C PHE A 63 7.45 -8.12 12.45
N LYS A 64 6.96 -7.25 13.33
CA LYS A 64 7.83 -6.48 14.24
C LYS A 64 8.41 -7.33 15.37
N LYS A 65 7.67 -8.35 15.82
CA LYS A 65 7.99 -9.11 17.04
C LYS A 65 8.82 -10.37 16.79
N ASN A 66 8.83 -10.87 15.55
CA ASN A 66 9.50 -12.11 15.20
C ASN A 66 10.25 -11.95 13.88
N ASP A 67 11.30 -12.75 13.71
CA ASP A 67 12.08 -12.79 12.47
C ASP A 67 11.36 -13.65 11.42
N PHE A 68 10.43 -13.02 10.70
CA PHE A 68 9.75 -13.61 9.55
C PHE A 68 10.45 -13.21 8.25
N THR A 69 10.65 -14.17 7.36
CA THR A 69 11.36 -13.98 6.08
C THR A 69 10.52 -14.39 4.88
N GLU A 70 9.67 -15.41 5.00
CA GLU A 70 8.90 -15.95 3.87
C GLU A 70 7.48 -15.37 3.81
N LEU A 71 6.75 -15.36 4.93
CA LEU A 71 5.41 -14.78 5.03
C LEU A 71 5.36 -13.29 4.62
N PRO A 72 6.33 -12.42 4.97
CA PRO A 72 6.30 -11.02 4.54
C PRO A 72 6.35 -10.87 3.01
N LYS A 73 7.03 -11.77 2.29
CA LYS A 73 7.06 -11.77 0.82
C LYS A 73 5.66 -12.03 0.26
N ILE A 74 4.94 -13.00 0.84
CA ILE A 74 3.59 -13.39 0.42
C ILE A 74 2.58 -12.30 0.80
N ILE A 75 2.55 -11.92 2.08
CA ILE A 75 1.64 -10.92 2.63
C ILE A 75 1.84 -9.57 1.96
N GLY A 76 3.09 -9.10 1.82
CA GLY A 76 3.38 -7.85 1.14
C GLY A 76 2.86 -7.84 -0.30
N LYS A 77 2.97 -8.97 -1.02
CA LYS A 77 2.40 -9.08 -2.36
C LYS A 77 0.87 -9.06 -2.35
N ILE A 78 0.22 -9.81 -1.45
CA ILE A 78 -1.24 -9.82 -1.32
C ILE A 78 -1.78 -8.42 -1.02
N PHE A 79 -1.20 -7.71 -0.05
CA PHE A 79 -1.66 -6.38 0.36
C PHE A 79 -1.28 -5.27 -0.64
N SER A 80 -0.36 -5.53 -1.58
CA SER A 80 -0.09 -4.63 -2.70
C SER A 80 -1.18 -4.67 -3.78
N ILE A 81 -2.04 -5.68 -3.77
CA ILE A 81 -3.13 -5.81 -4.75
C ILE A 81 -4.34 -5.04 -4.24
N PRO A 82 -4.81 -4.01 -4.97
CA PRO A 82 -5.99 -3.26 -4.57
C PRO A 82 -7.22 -4.17 -4.52
N ILE A 83 -7.97 -4.09 -3.43
CA ILE A 83 -9.13 -4.95 -3.16
C ILE A 83 -10.34 -4.56 -4.00
N SER A 84 -10.38 -3.31 -4.48
CA SER A 84 -11.50 -2.73 -5.21
C SER A 84 -11.01 -1.82 -6.33
N ASN A 85 -11.77 -1.80 -7.41
CA ASN A 85 -11.58 -0.86 -8.50
C ASN A 85 -12.00 0.56 -8.12
N ALA A 86 -12.64 0.79 -6.97
CA ALA A 86 -13.13 2.10 -6.56
C ALA A 86 -12.04 3.20 -6.57
N PHE A 87 -10.79 2.85 -6.24
CA PHE A 87 -9.68 3.81 -6.35
C PHE A 87 -9.38 4.17 -7.81
N VAL A 88 -9.34 3.17 -8.70
CA VAL A 88 -9.11 3.36 -10.14
C VAL A 88 -10.28 4.11 -10.78
N GLU A 89 -11.52 3.79 -10.40
CA GLU A 89 -12.73 4.50 -10.84
C GLU A 89 -12.70 5.98 -10.40
N ARG A 90 -12.21 6.26 -9.19
CA ARG A 90 -11.99 7.65 -8.74
C ARG A 90 -10.95 8.36 -9.61
N VAL A 91 -9.84 7.70 -9.95
CA VAL A 91 -8.84 8.24 -10.87
C VAL A 91 -9.47 8.58 -12.22
N PHE A 92 -10.27 7.66 -12.79
CA PHE A 92 -10.93 7.87 -14.07
C PHE A 92 -11.99 8.97 -14.02
N SER A 93 -12.77 9.06 -12.93
CA SER A 93 -13.73 10.14 -12.74
C SER A 93 -13.04 11.50 -12.68
N LEU A 94 -11.95 11.62 -11.91
CA LEU A 94 -11.15 12.85 -11.87
C LEU A 94 -10.55 13.16 -13.25
N MET A 95 -10.04 12.16 -13.95
CA MET A 95 -9.46 12.33 -15.29
C MET A 95 -10.51 12.82 -16.29
N GLY A 96 -11.73 12.27 -16.27
CA GLY A 96 -12.83 12.72 -17.13
C GLY A 96 -13.24 14.18 -16.88
N ASN A 97 -13.18 14.64 -15.63
CA ASN A 97 -13.43 16.04 -15.30
C ASN A 97 -12.30 16.99 -15.75
N LEU A 98 -11.06 16.50 -15.80
CA LEU A 98 -9.91 17.28 -16.26
C LEU A 98 -9.78 17.30 -17.78
N TRP A 99 -10.17 16.21 -18.42
CA TRP A 99 -10.11 15.99 -19.86
C TRP A 99 -11.52 16.00 -20.45
N SER A 100 -12.23 17.12 -20.27
CA SER A 100 -13.51 17.36 -20.93
C SER A 100 -13.31 18.01 -22.31
N ASP A 101 -14.32 17.97 -23.17
CA ASP A 101 -14.29 18.62 -24.50
C ASP A 101 -14.01 20.13 -24.41
N GLU A 102 -14.39 20.76 -23.30
CA GLU A 102 -14.14 22.17 -23.00
C GLU A 102 -12.70 22.43 -22.47
N ARG A 103 -12.09 21.44 -21.80
CA ARG A 103 -10.72 21.49 -21.24
C ARG A 103 -9.72 20.61 -22.01
N ASN A 104 -9.92 20.43 -23.31
CA ASN A 104 -9.14 19.54 -24.17
C ASN A 104 -7.69 20.00 -24.48
N ARG A 105 -7.23 21.12 -23.91
CA ARG A 105 -5.89 21.71 -24.18
C ARG A 105 -4.81 21.34 -23.16
N LEU A 106 -5.15 20.59 -22.12
CA LEU A 106 -4.13 20.17 -21.13
C LEU A 106 -3.23 19.11 -21.75
N SER A 107 -1.91 19.26 -21.56
CA SER A 107 -0.97 18.20 -21.91
C SER A 107 -1.19 16.98 -21.00
N VAL A 108 -0.86 15.79 -21.51
CA VAL A 108 -0.92 14.54 -20.74
C VAL A 108 -0.11 14.66 -19.43
N GLU A 109 1.03 15.33 -19.47
CA GLU A 109 1.90 15.56 -18.30
C GLU A 109 1.23 16.43 -17.25
N MET A 110 0.52 17.48 -17.67
CA MET A 110 -0.22 18.36 -16.76
C MET A 110 -1.39 17.61 -16.10
N VAL A 111 -2.12 16.80 -16.86
CA VAL A 111 -3.22 15.98 -16.32
C VAL A 111 -2.70 14.96 -15.31
N LYS A 112 -1.58 14.28 -15.61
CA LYS A 112 -0.93 13.37 -14.65
C LYS A 112 -0.53 14.10 -13.36
N SER A 113 0.09 15.26 -13.49
CA SER A 113 0.53 16.07 -12.35
C SER A 113 -0.65 16.51 -11.49
N GLU A 114 -1.74 17.00 -12.10
CA GLU A 114 -2.94 17.41 -11.37
C GLU A 114 -3.63 16.22 -10.67
N LEU A 115 -3.71 15.07 -11.33
CA LEU A 115 -4.23 13.84 -10.72
C LEU A 115 -3.39 13.42 -9.51
N CYS A 116 -2.06 13.43 -9.64
CA CYS A 116 -1.16 13.12 -8.52
C CYS A 116 -1.37 14.09 -7.35
N VAL A 117 -1.51 15.38 -7.59
CA VAL A 117 -1.76 16.35 -6.52
C VAL A 117 -3.11 16.08 -5.85
N LYS A 118 -4.20 15.94 -6.62
CA LYS A 118 -5.55 15.73 -6.06
C LYS A 118 -5.71 14.42 -5.31
N LEU A 119 -5.00 13.36 -5.71
CA LEU A 119 -5.12 12.04 -5.09
C LEU A 119 -4.24 11.88 -3.84
N ASN A 120 -3.10 12.57 -3.78
CA ASN A 120 -2.14 12.42 -2.68
C ASN A 120 -2.26 13.51 -1.60
N TYR A 121 -2.85 14.66 -1.92
CA TYR A 121 -3.05 15.75 -0.95
C TYR A 121 -4.53 15.97 -0.68
N ASN A 122 -4.95 15.73 0.55
CA ASN A 122 -6.29 16.06 1.03
C ASN A 122 -6.32 17.50 1.58
N MET A 123 -5.90 18.46 0.76
CA MET A 123 -5.82 19.88 1.09
C MET A 123 -6.55 20.68 0.01
N ASN A 124 -7.25 21.74 0.42
CA ASN A 124 -7.75 22.71 -0.56
C ASN A 124 -6.59 23.55 -1.13
N CYS A 125 -6.87 24.33 -2.19
CA CYS A 125 -5.82 25.09 -2.88
C CYS A 125 -5.09 26.11 -1.96
N GLN A 126 -5.80 26.72 -1.00
CA GLN A 126 -5.18 27.64 -0.04
C GLN A 126 -4.28 26.89 0.93
N GLU A 127 -4.77 25.81 1.53
CA GLU A 127 -4.00 24.96 2.44
C GLU A 127 -2.76 24.40 1.76
N PHE A 128 -2.89 23.93 0.52
CA PHE A 128 -1.77 23.44 -0.27
C PHE A 128 -0.75 24.54 -0.56
N LEU A 129 -1.20 25.76 -0.87
CA LEU A 129 -0.29 26.90 -1.05
C LEU A 129 0.46 27.23 0.24
N TYR A 130 -0.21 27.24 1.40
CA TYR A 130 0.45 27.45 2.69
C TYR A 130 1.41 26.31 3.02
N PHE A 131 1.04 25.07 2.72
CA PHE A 131 1.89 23.90 2.87
C PHE A 131 3.19 24.05 2.07
N LEU A 132 3.11 24.47 0.80
CA LEU A 132 4.28 24.70 -0.06
C LEU A 132 5.15 25.88 0.37
N LYS A 133 4.59 26.87 1.05
CA LYS A 133 5.36 28.01 1.61
C LYS A 133 6.23 27.63 2.81
N ASN A 134 6.05 26.44 3.37
CA ASN A 134 6.98 25.93 4.38
C ASN A 134 8.37 25.73 3.75
N PRO A 135 9.45 26.30 4.32
CA PRO A 135 10.80 26.18 3.76
C PRO A 135 11.26 24.74 3.50
N GLU A 136 10.83 23.77 4.32
CA GLU A 136 11.16 22.35 4.12
C GLU A 136 10.51 21.80 2.82
N HIS A 137 9.25 22.15 2.57
CA HIS A 137 8.53 21.71 1.36
C HIS A 137 8.98 22.48 0.12
N GLU A 138 9.35 23.75 0.25
CA GLU A 138 9.94 24.51 -0.84
C GLU A 138 11.28 23.89 -1.28
N LYS A 139 12.12 23.49 -0.31
CA LYS A 139 13.37 22.77 -0.59
C LYS A 139 13.11 21.43 -1.28
N LEU A 140 12.12 20.67 -0.81
CA LEU A 140 11.69 19.42 -1.44
C LEU A 140 11.27 19.65 -2.90
N LEU A 141 10.44 20.66 -3.16
CA LEU A 141 9.96 20.99 -4.51
C LEU A 141 11.11 21.35 -5.44
N LYS A 142 12.08 22.15 -4.96
CA LYS A 142 13.29 22.48 -5.72
C LYS A 142 14.13 21.25 -6.03
N CYS A 143 14.29 20.33 -5.08
CA CYS A 143 15.02 19.08 -5.33
C CYS A 143 14.28 18.21 -6.37
N ALA A 144 12.97 18.02 -6.21
CA ALA A 144 12.16 17.23 -7.14
C ALA A 144 12.19 17.79 -8.56
N THR A 145 12.03 19.12 -8.71
CA THR A 145 12.07 19.80 -10.02
C THR A 145 13.42 19.66 -10.72
N ASN A 146 14.51 19.67 -9.94
CA ASN A 146 15.87 19.55 -10.47
C ASN A 146 16.38 18.11 -10.55
N ASN A 147 15.52 17.10 -10.34
CA ASN A 147 15.89 15.68 -10.28
C ASN A 147 17.04 15.39 -9.29
N VAL A 148 17.14 16.16 -8.21
CA VAL A 148 18.13 15.97 -7.15
C VAL A 148 17.54 15.03 -6.10
N LYS A 149 18.37 14.15 -5.53
CA LYS A 149 17.97 13.28 -4.41
C LYS A 149 17.38 14.12 -3.26
N TYR A 150 16.21 13.73 -2.77
CA TYR A 150 15.51 14.40 -1.68
C TYR A 150 15.18 13.41 -0.57
N ASP A 151 15.26 13.89 0.67
CA ASP A 151 14.79 13.15 1.84
C ASP A 151 13.35 13.58 2.13
N PHE A 152 12.40 12.64 2.00
CA PHE A 152 11.00 12.86 2.31
C PHE A 152 10.60 12.02 3.52
N LYS A 153 10.10 12.65 4.58
CA LYS A 153 9.53 11.97 5.74
C LYS A 153 8.08 12.39 5.89
N PHE A 154 7.15 11.43 5.82
CA PHE A 154 5.83 11.63 6.39
C PHE A 154 6.02 11.76 7.91
N LYS A 155 5.77 12.95 8.46
CA LYS A 155 5.52 13.12 9.90
C LYS A 155 4.05 12.93 10.16
#